data_AF-A0AA38FKU3-F1
#
_entry.id   AF-A0AA38FKU3-F1
#
_cell.length_a   1.000
_cell.length_b   1.000
_cell.length_c   1.000
_cell.angle_alpha   90.00
_cell.angle_beta   90.00
_cell.angle_gamma   90.00
#
_symmetry.space_group_name_H-M   'P 1'
#
loop_
_entity.id
_entity.type
_entity.pdbx_description
1 polymer ?
#
loop_
_entity_poly.entity_id
_entity_poly.type
_entity_poly.pdbx_seq_one_letter_code
_entity_poly.pdbx_strand_id
1 'polypeptide(L)'
;MTITTCENGDSQGDSRYLYVLLDFDGLGSFERSEQEDMLLSVLNAAVSNFTLFNKKDFHLDKDTESAFSWFQNGINLLKQDKNLFKGLFYIAIKDVDTSQSSVCW
;
A
#
# COMPACT_ATOMS: atom_id res chain seq x y z
N MET A 1 -4.26 -11.68 5.76
CA MET A 1 -3.85 -10.53 6.61
C MET A 1 -3.15 -10.98 7.88
N THR A 2 -1.94 -10.49 8.12
CA THR A 2 -1.19 -10.68 9.38
C THR A 2 -0.94 -9.33 10.05
N ILE A 3 -1.06 -9.28 11.38
CA ILE A 3 -0.83 -8.06 12.17
C ILE A 3 0.38 -8.29 13.08
N THR A 4 1.39 -7.43 12.95
CA THR A 4 2.55 -7.41 13.84
C THR A 4 2.62 -6.07 14.54
N THR A 5 2.82 -6.07 15.86
CA THR A 5 2.91 -4.84 16.65
C THR A 5 4.26 -4.72 17.33
N CYS A 6 4.78 -3.50 17.42
CA CYS A 6 5.93 -3.19 18.28
C CYS A 6 5.78 -1.79 18.90
N GLU A 7 6.26 -1.64 20.13
CA GLU A 7 6.23 -0.37 20.86
C GLU A 7 7.64 0.23 20.90
N ASN A 8 7.74 1.56 20.89
CA ASN A 8 9.01 2.23 21.20
C ASN A 8 9.33 2.06 22.70
N GLY A 9 10.61 1.85 23.03
CA GLY A 9 11.08 1.71 24.41
C GLY A 9 10.92 3.02 25.19
N ASP A 10 10.64 2.91 26.48
CA ASP A 10 10.35 4.05 27.38
C ASP A 10 11.63 4.84 27.70
N SER A 11 12.06 5.66 26.75
CA SER A 11 13.09 6.67 26.96
C SER A 11 12.41 7.90 27.55
N GLN A 12 12.69 8.16 28.83
CA GLN A 12 12.03 9.17 29.66
C GLN A 12 11.92 10.54 28.96
N GLY A 13 10.75 10.84 28.39
CA GLY A 13 10.44 12.08 27.67
C GLY A 13 9.91 11.92 26.23
N ASP A 14 9.91 10.71 25.67
CA ASP A 14 9.46 10.47 24.28
C ASP A 14 7.98 10.07 24.20
N SER A 15 7.31 10.42 23.09
CA SER A 15 5.94 9.98 22.83
C SER A 15 5.94 8.48 22.57
N ARG A 16 5.13 7.71 23.32
CA ARG A 16 5.00 6.27 23.09
C ARG A 16 4.21 6.04 21.80
N TYR A 17 4.87 5.42 20.83
CA TYR A 17 4.28 5.01 19.56
C TYR A 17 4.09 3.49 19.53
N LEU A 18 2.94 3.06 19.02
CA LEU A 18 2.68 1.68 18.63
C LEU A 18 2.81 1.59 17.12
N TYR A 19 3.82 0.87 16.64
CA TYR A 19 3.94 0.52 15.24
C TYR A 19 3.11 -0.73 14.97
N VAL A 20 2.24 -0.64 13.98
CA VAL A 20 1.41 -1.75 13.52
C VAL A 20 1.76 -2.01 12.07
N LEU A 21 2.34 -3.18 11.80
CA LEU A 21 2.60 -3.67 10.45
C LEU A 21 1.43 -4.54 10.05
N LEU A 22 0.74 -4.12 8.99
CA LEU A 22 -0.36 -4.85 8.37
C LEU A 22 0.16 -5.50 7.08
N ASP A 23 0.25 -6.82 7.09
CA ASP A 23 0.58 -7.60 5.90
C ASP A 23 -0.73 -8.01 5.22
N PHE A 24 -1.04 -7.40 4.08
CA PHE A 24 -2.24 -7.68 3.29
C PHE A 24 -1.93 -8.69 2.19
N ASP A 25 -2.92 -9.52 1.85
CA ASP A 25 -2.80 -10.43 0.73
C ASP A 25 -2.65 -9.62 -0.58
N GLY A 26 -1.88 -10.14 -1.53
CA GLY A 26 -1.70 -9.48 -2.83
C GLY A 26 -3.03 -9.37 -3.60
N LEU A 27 -3.18 -8.35 -4.44
CA LEU A 27 -4.36 -8.14 -5.29
C LEU A 27 -4.33 -9.04 -6.53
N GLY A 28 -5.48 -9.29 -7.15
CA GLY A 28 -5.58 -10.06 -8.40
C GLY A 28 -5.45 -11.57 -8.20
N SER A 29 -5.87 -12.09 -7.04
CA SER A 29 -5.94 -13.54 -6.80
C SER A 29 -7.01 -14.16 -7.69
N PHE A 30 -6.73 -15.35 -8.23
CA PHE A 30 -7.70 -16.11 -9.02
C PHE A 30 -8.95 -16.52 -8.20
N GLU A 31 -8.80 -16.65 -6.89
CA GLU A 31 -9.87 -17.08 -5.99
C GLU A 31 -10.78 -15.93 -5.54
N ARG A 32 -10.44 -14.68 -5.85
CA ARG A 32 -11.16 -13.48 -5.40
C ARG A 32 -11.81 -12.76 -6.56
N SER A 33 -12.97 -12.18 -6.29
CA SER A 33 -13.70 -11.31 -7.22
C SER A 33 -13.08 -9.92 -7.29
N GLU A 34 -13.35 -9.19 -8.38
CA GLU A 34 -12.92 -7.79 -8.53
C GLU A 34 -13.44 -6.89 -7.41
N GLN A 35 -14.63 -7.20 -6.86
CA GLN A 35 -15.21 -6.46 -5.75
C GLN A 35 -14.42 -6.66 -4.44
N GLU A 36 -13.92 -7.87 -4.21
CA GLU A 36 -13.07 -8.18 -3.05
C GLU A 36 -11.69 -7.53 -3.18
N ASP A 37 -11.09 -7.51 -4.38
CA ASP A 37 -9.83 -6.79 -4.63
C ASP A 37 -10.00 -5.27 -4.49
N MET A 38 -11.11 -4.72 -4.99
CA MET A 38 -11.47 -3.32 -4.76
C MET A 38 -11.60 -3.01 -3.27
N LEU A 39 -12.38 -3.81 -2.52
CA LEU A 39 -12.54 -3.61 -1.08
C LEU A 39 -11.20 -3.70 -0.35
N LEU A 40 -10.35 -4.68 -0.69
CA LEU A 40 -9.05 -4.86 -0.07
C LEU A 40 -8.13 -3.66 -0.32
N SER A 41 -8.09 -3.16 -1.56
CA SER A 41 -7.26 -2.01 -1.93
C SER A 41 -7.64 -0.74 -1.16
N VAL A 42 -8.95 -0.46 -1.05
CA VAL A 42 -9.47 0.69 -0.31
C VAL A 42 -9.28 0.53 1.18
N LEU A 43 -9.56 -0.65 1.74
CA LEU A 43 -9.38 -0.92 3.16
C LEU A 43 -7.92 -0.72 3.56
N ASN A 44 -6.98 -1.26 2.78
CA ASN A 44 -5.54 -1.10 3.03
C ASN A 44 -5.14 0.37 3.11
N ALA A 45 -5.53 1.18 2.13
CA ALA A 45 -5.21 2.60 2.11
C ALA A 45 -5.94 3.42 3.20
N ALA A 46 -7.15 3.00 3.60
CA ALA A 46 -7.95 3.72 4.59
C ALA A 46 -7.42 3.54 6.02
N VAL A 47 -6.92 2.34 6.35
CA VAL A 47 -6.42 2.03 7.70
C VAL A 47 -4.93 2.30 7.86
N SER A 48 -4.19 2.45 6.76
CA SER A 48 -2.75 2.63 6.78
C SER A 48 -2.34 4.10 6.76
N ASN A 49 -1.49 4.49 7.71
CA ASN A 49 -0.77 5.77 7.64
C ASN A 49 0.38 5.71 6.63
N PHE A 50 0.84 4.51 6.29
CA PHE A 50 1.90 4.25 5.35
C PHE A 50 1.65 2.90 4.67
N THR A 51 1.57 2.89 3.33
CA THR A 51 1.40 1.69 2.52
C THR A 51 2.60 1.52 1.60
N LEU A 52 3.22 0.35 1.66
CA LEU A 52 4.39 0.00 0.83
C LEU A 52 4.01 -1.06 -0.20
N PHE A 53 4.10 -0.70 -1.48
CA PHE A 53 3.93 -1.63 -2.59
C PHE A 53 5.31 -2.10 -3.08
N ASN A 54 5.64 -3.35 -2.81
CA ASN A 54 6.92 -3.94 -3.23
C ASN A 54 6.79 -4.49 -4.65
N LYS A 55 7.55 -3.93 -5.58
CA LYS A 55 7.60 -4.38 -6.97
C LYS A 55 8.95 -4.99 -7.29
N LYS A 56 8.93 -6.10 -8.04
CA LYS A 56 10.15 -6.80 -8.46
C LYS A 56 10.85 -6.15 -9.65
N ASP A 57 10.08 -5.58 -10.57
CA ASP A 57 10.59 -4.99 -11.81
C ASP A 57 10.22 -3.51 -11.92
N PHE A 58 11.00 -2.73 -12.66
CA PHE A 58 10.78 -1.28 -12.83
C PHE A 58 9.52 -0.92 -13.64
N HIS A 59 9.02 -1.83 -14.47
CA HIS A 59 7.92 -1.55 -15.40
C HIS A 59 6.55 -1.60 -14.72
N LEU A 60 5.78 -0.51 -14.73
CA LEU A 60 4.35 -0.54 -14.41
C LEU A 60 3.65 -1.54 -15.35
N ASP A 61 3.15 -2.64 -14.79
CA ASP A 61 2.54 -3.75 -15.51
C ASP A 61 1.01 -3.67 -15.38
N LYS A 62 0.31 -4.52 -16.14
CA LYS A 62 -1.16 -4.58 -16.12
C LYS A 62 -1.73 -4.87 -14.73
N ASP A 63 -1.00 -5.61 -13.90
CA ASP A 63 -1.42 -5.94 -12.55
C ASP A 63 -1.38 -4.69 -11.65
N THR A 64 -0.34 -3.87 -11.81
CA THR A 64 -0.23 -2.57 -11.14
C THR A 64 -1.31 -1.60 -11.60
N GLU A 65 -1.58 -1.53 -12.92
CA GLU A 65 -2.67 -0.72 -13.45
C GLU A 65 -4.03 -1.18 -12.91
N SER A 66 -4.27 -2.50 -12.84
CA SER A 66 -5.50 -3.07 -12.30
C SER A 66 -5.66 -2.75 -10.81
N ALA A 67 -4.59 -2.84 -10.03
CA ALA A 67 -4.58 -2.45 -8.61
C ALA A 67 -5.02 -0.99 -8.41
N PHE A 68 -4.49 -0.07 -9.21
CA PHE A 68 -4.90 1.34 -9.15
C PHE A 68 -6.33 1.55 -9.64
N SER A 69 -6.77 0.81 -10.66
CA SER A 69 -8.14 0.87 -11.17
C SER A 69 -9.15 0.43 -10.10
N TRP A 70 -8.92 -0.72 -9.45
CA TRP A 70 -9.76 -1.19 -8.35
C TRP A 70 -9.80 -0.17 -7.20
N PHE A 71 -8.65 0.38 -6.79
CA PHE A 71 -8.61 1.42 -5.78
C PHE A 71 -9.46 2.64 -6.17
N GLN A 72 -9.27 3.19 -7.37
CA GLN A 72 -10.01 4.35 -7.87
C GLN A 72 -11.52 4.09 -7.94
N ASN A 73 -11.92 2.91 -8.42
CA ASN A 73 -13.32 2.49 -8.47
C ASN A 73 -13.95 2.46 -7.07
N GLY A 74 -13.22 1.96 -6.07
CA GLY A 74 -13.68 1.92 -4.69
C GLY A 74 -13.77 3.29 -4.04
N ILE A 75 -12.81 4.19 -4.30
CA ILE A 75 -12.85 5.58 -3.81
C ILE A 75 -14.06 6.34 -4.34
N ASN A 76 -14.44 6.12 -5.59
CA ASN A 76 -15.62 6.74 -6.19
C ASN A 76 -16.92 6.39 -5.43
N LEU A 77 -16.97 5.22 -4.79
CA LEU A 77 -18.12 4.81 -3.96
C LEU A 77 -18.14 5.51 -2.59
N LEU A 78 -16.98 5.93 -2.08
CA LEU A 78 -16.84 6.56 -0.76
C LEU A 78 -17.07 8.07 -0.76
N LYS A 79 -17.49 8.66 -1.89
CA LYS A 79 -17.85 10.10 -2.02
C LYS A 79 -16.76 11.08 -1.55
N GLN A 80 -15.50 10.67 -1.55
CA GLN A 80 -14.34 11.52 -1.24
C GLN A 80 -14.39 12.20 0.14
N ASP A 81 -14.62 11.43 1.22
CA ASP A 81 -14.49 11.95 2.59
C ASP A 81 -13.05 12.46 2.85
N LYS A 82 -12.94 13.75 3.21
CA LYS A 82 -11.68 14.45 3.52
C LYS A 82 -10.89 13.86 4.70
N ASN A 83 -11.51 12.99 5.50
CA ASN A 83 -10.86 12.35 6.63
C ASN A 83 -10.16 11.04 6.25
N LEU A 84 -10.46 10.47 5.08
CA LEU A 84 -9.88 9.23 4.60
C LEU A 84 -8.58 9.49 3.80
N PHE A 85 -7.74 8.46 3.68
CA PHE A 85 -6.57 8.41 2.78
C PHE A 85 -5.53 9.53 3.03
N LYS A 86 -5.25 9.82 4.30
CA LYS A 86 -4.17 10.75 4.71
C LYS A 86 -2.80 10.08 4.79
N GLY A 87 -2.75 8.77 4.53
CA GLY A 87 -1.52 7.99 4.55
C GLY A 87 -0.64 8.26 3.34
N LEU A 88 0.62 7.82 3.45
CA LEU A 88 1.59 7.88 2.38
C LEU A 88 1.61 6.56 1.61
N PHE A 89 1.65 6.62 0.28
CA PHE A 89 1.79 5.45 -0.59
C PHE A 89 3.16 5.46 -1.26
N TYR A 90 3.94 4.40 -1.06
CA TYR A 90 5.28 4.24 -1.60
C TYR A 90 5.37 2.99 -2.46
N ILE A 91 6.06 3.08 -3.60
CA ILE A 91 6.41 1.93 -4.43
C ILE A 91 7.91 1.67 -4.23
N ALA A 92 8.25 0.53 -3.64
CA ALA A 92 9.62 0.07 -3.55
C ALA A 92 9.92 -0.86 -4.71
N ILE A 93 10.73 -0.40 -5.66
CA ILE A 93 11.17 -1.18 -6.81
C ILE A 93 12.47 -1.88 -6.43
N LYS A 94 12.45 -3.21 -6.47
CA LYS A 94 13.63 -4.06 -6.32
C LYS A 94 14.30 -4.25 -7.67
N ASP A 95 15.57 -4.68 -7.65
CA ASP A 95 16.31 -5.12 -8.84
C ASP A 95 16.35 -4.12 -10.01
N VAL A 96 16.51 -2.83 -9.69
CA VAL A 96 16.71 -1.79 -10.70
C VAL A 96 18.07 -2.01 -11.40
N ASP A 97 18.03 -2.26 -12.71
CA ASP A 97 19.25 -2.39 -13.51
C ASP A 97 19.98 -1.04 -13.60
N THR A 98 21.08 -0.94 -12.86
CA THR A 98 21.92 0.27 -12.82
C THR A 98 22.62 0.59 -14.15
N SER A 99 22.59 -0.31 -15.14
CA SER A 99 23.14 -0.03 -16.48
C SER A 99 22.27 0.92 -17.31
N GLN A 100 21.00 1.11 -16.93
CA GLN A 100 20.06 2.06 -17.53
C GLN A 100 19.96 3.37 -16.74
N SER A 101 20.96 3.67 -15.91
CA SER A 101 20.98 4.82 -14.98
C SER A 101 21.08 6.21 -15.64
N SER A 102 20.99 6.32 -16.97
CA SER A 102 20.93 7.63 -17.62
C SER A 102 19.60 8.37 -17.47
N VAL A 103 18.57 7.77 -16.87
CA VAL A 103 17.37 8.51 -16.45
C VAL A 103 16.82 7.96 -15.14
N CYS A 104 17.04 8.69 -14.06
CA CYS A 104 16.12 8.72 -12.92
C CYS A 104 16.40 9.99 -12.11
N TRP A 105 15.59 11.04 -12.32
CA TRP A 105 14.67 11.67 -11.37
C TRP A 105 13.80 12.67 -12.15
#